data_AF-A0A3N5MQH3-F1
#
_entry.id   AF-A0A3N5MQH3-F1
#
_cell.length_a   1.000
_cell.length_b   1.000
_cell.length_c   1.000
_cell.angle_alpha   90.00
_cell.angle_beta   90.00
_cell.angle_gamma   90.00
#
_symmetry.space_group_name_H-M   'P 1'
#
loop_
_entity.id
_entity.type
_entity.pdbx_description
1 polymer ?
#
loop_
_entity_poly.entity_id
_entity_poly.type
_entity_poly.pdbx_seq_one_letter_code
_entity_poly.pdbx_strand_id
1 'polypeptide(L)'
;MMIVSNFSGVMRASLQHGVARLDPLVVGGPAGLQGGGAAIIPCAMPRCTLAFVACLLIFAGVASAASVSDYERSVDEARKRWAESPHGPMLERILPPTFAPAQLPQPASRGAALVVQYCVQCHNLPNPAMHNRAKWPGIVDRMVVRMRGRGNMGDLMKEMMAGVQAPTDEETKALLAYLQQNSQRALDPKKYPDVESPAAQSFRLACKQCHVLPDPQRHTAQQWPAVVERMERNMQWMNRVVGSQRNPYEPQLKVDEIIQFLQRHARRG
;
A
#
# COMPACT_ATOMS: atom_id res chain seq x y z
N MET A 1 29.70 43.18 -3.17
CA MET A 1 30.90 42.63 -3.84
C MET A 1 30.46 41.38 -4.58
N MET A 2 30.55 41.41 -5.91
CA MET A 2 30.05 40.41 -6.85
C MET A 2 30.85 39.11 -6.73
N ILE A 3 30.22 37.96 -7.05
CA ILE A 3 30.63 37.08 -8.16
C ILE A 3 29.45 36.18 -8.51
N VAL A 4 29.04 36.31 -9.77
CA VAL A 4 28.06 35.52 -10.50
C VAL A 4 28.87 34.45 -11.24
N SER A 5 28.42 33.20 -11.31
CA SER A 5 28.91 32.27 -12.34
C SER A 5 27.84 31.24 -12.70
N ASN A 6 27.30 31.44 -13.91
CA ASN A 6 26.54 30.50 -14.71
C ASN A 6 27.41 29.32 -15.12
N PHE A 7 26.82 28.12 -15.17
CA PHE A 7 27.28 27.05 -16.07
C PHE A 7 26.06 26.44 -16.79
N SER A 8 25.97 26.76 -18.08
CA SER A 8 25.14 26.08 -19.08
C SER A 8 25.97 24.95 -19.68
N GLY A 9 25.39 23.75 -19.86
CA GLY A 9 26.12 22.62 -20.44
C GLY A 9 25.30 21.36 -20.71
N VAL A 10 24.55 21.38 -21.81
CA VAL A 10 24.33 20.30 -22.82
C VAL A 10 24.12 18.85 -22.34
N MET A 11 22.91 18.31 -22.58
CA MET A 11 22.73 16.99 -23.22
C MET A 11 21.46 16.99 -24.09
N ARG A 12 21.66 16.93 -25.42
CA ARG A 12 20.63 16.59 -26.41
C ARG A 12 20.52 15.06 -26.44
N ALA A 13 19.34 14.51 -26.15
CA ALA A 13 19.02 13.12 -26.42
C ALA A 13 18.14 13.04 -27.68
N SER A 14 18.64 12.33 -28.67
CA SER A 14 18.01 12.03 -29.95
C SER A 14 16.93 10.95 -29.74
N LEU A 15 15.69 11.22 -30.13
CA LEU A 15 14.60 10.23 -30.13
C LEU A 15 14.22 9.91 -31.57
N GLN A 16 14.70 8.77 -32.07
CA GLN A 16 14.15 8.07 -33.23
C GLN A 16 12.96 7.24 -32.75
N HIS A 17 11.76 7.53 -33.25
CA HIS A 17 10.59 6.66 -33.09
C HIS A 17 10.29 6.00 -34.43
N GLY A 18 10.57 4.70 -34.51
CA GLY A 18 10.13 3.82 -35.59
C GLY A 18 8.63 3.54 -35.48
N VAL A 19 7.95 3.65 -36.62
CA VAL A 19 6.54 3.34 -36.81
C VAL A 19 6.40 1.84 -37.06
N ALA A 20 5.69 1.12 -36.19
CA ALA A 20 5.29 -0.26 -36.44
C ALA A 20 3.81 -0.32 -36.85
N ARG A 21 3.58 -0.90 -38.03
CA ARG A 21 2.26 -1.13 -38.65
C ARG A 21 1.44 -2.16 -37.87
N LEU A 22 0.14 -1.94 -37.89
CA LEU A 22 -0.92 -2.89 -37.53
C LEU A 22 -1.25 -3.75 -38.75
N ASP A 23 -1.35 -5.07 -38.57
CA ASP A 23 -2.07 -5.97 -39.48
C ASP A 23 -3.25 -6.62 -38.73
N PRO A 24 -4.45 -6.69 -39.33
CA PRO A 24 -5.64 -7.27 -38.71
C PRO A 24 -5.77 -8.78 -39.01
N LEU A 25 -6.05 -9.57 -37.97
CA LEU A 25 -6.44 -10.97 -38.11
C LEU A 25 -7.94 -11.07 -38.42
N VAL A 26 -8.19 -11.80 -39.51
CA VAL A 26 -9.47 -12.01 -40.19
C VAL A 26 -10.31 -13.09 -39.49
N VAL A 27 -11.61 -12.89 -39.64
CA VAL A 27 -12.80 -13.67 -39.27
C VAL A 27 -12.80 -15.12 -39.77
N GLY A 28 -13.36 -16.04 -38.99
CA GLY A 28 -13.79 -17.36 -39.44
C GLY A 28 -14.67 -18.07 -38.41
N GLY A 29 -15.99 -18.05 -38.63
CA GLY A 29 -17.00 -18.80 -37.86
C GLY A 29 -17.30 -20.20 -38.43
N PRO A 30 -18.51 -20.76 -38.22
CA PRO A 30 -18.70 -22.00 -37.45
C PRO A 30 -19.43 -23.14 -38.20
N ALA A 31 -19.49 -24.34 -37.59
CA ALA A 31 -20.49 -25.43 -37.74
C ALA A 31 -19.84 -26.75 -37.25
N GLY A 32 -20.48 -27.80 -36.74
CA GLY A 32 -21.86 -28.24 -36.54
C GLY A 32 -21.74 -29.66 -35.94
N LEU A 33 -22.48 -29.99 -34.88
CA LEU A 33 -23.66 -30.90 -34.84
C LEU A 33 -23.42 -32.40 -35.13
N GLN A 34 -24.18 -33.20 -34.35
CA GLN A 34 -24.54 -34.63 -34.47
C GLN A 34 -23.54 -35.61 -33.81
N GLY A 35 -23.95 -36.62 -33.04
CA GLY A 35 -25.28 -37.11 -32.67
C GLY A 35 -25.17 -38.57 -32.18
N GLY A 36 -26.16 -39.03 -31.40
CA GLY A 36 -26.57 -40.44 -31.36
C GLY A 36 -26.06 -41.32 -30.22
N GLY A 37 -26.99 -42.06 -29.62
CA GLY A 37 -26.69 -43.37 -29.02
C GLY A 37 -27.18 -43.60 -27.59
N ALA A 38 -28.49 -43.71 -27.39
CA ALA A 38 -29.06 -44.35 -26.20
C ALA A 38 -29.02 -45.88 -26.38
N ALA A 39 -28.66 -46.63 -25.32
CA ALA A 39 -29.06 -48.02 -25.15
C ALA A 39 -29.12 -48.38 -23.65
N ILE A 40 -30.33 -48.79 -23.24
CA ILE A 40 -30.72 -49.32 -21.93
C ILE A 40 -30.77 -50.85 -22.09
N ILE A 41 -30.10 -51.63 -21.25
CA ILE A 41 -30.57 -52.97 -20.82
C ILE A 41 -30.16 -53.20 -19.35
N PRO A 42 -31.10 -53.61 -18.48
CA PRO A 42 -30.87 -53.93 -17.07
C PRO A 42 -30.50 -55.40 -16.88
N CYS A 43 -29.79 -55.74 -15.80
CA CYS A 43 -29.90 -57.08 -15.22
C CYS A 43 -29.56 -57.08 -13.73
N ALA A 44 -30.21 -57.99 -13.04
CA ALA A 44 -30.54 -57.97 -11.62
C ALA A 44 -29.38 -58.31 -10.66
N MET A 45 -29.58 -57.89 -9.41
CA MET A 45 -28.76 -58.15 -8.21
C MET A 45 -28.55 -59.65 -7.92
N PRO A 46 -27.60 -59.99 -7.03
CA PRO A 46 -28.05 -60.30 -5.68
C PRO A 46 -27.20 -59.67 -4.55
N ARG A 47 -27.88 -59.54 -3.41
CA ARG A 47 -27.44 -58.98 -2.13
C ARG A 47 -26.42 -59.88 -1.42
N CYS A 48 -25.37 -59.27 -0.89
CA CYS A 48 -24.48 -59.67 0.23
C CYS A 48 -23.36 -58.62 0.19
N THR A 49 -22.99 -57.85 1.21
CA THR A 49 -22.78 -58.14 2.62
C THR A 49 -22.54 -56.81 3.34
N LEU A 50 -22.71 -56.83 4.66
CA LEU A 50 -22.51 -55.74 5.60
C LEU A 50 -21.22 -54.90 5.40
N ALA A 51 -21.35 -53.65 5.86
CA ALA A 51 -20.32 -52.81 6.47
C ALA A 51 -19.20 -52.27 5.57
N PHE A 52 -19.35 -51.03 5.14
CA PHE A 52 -18.28 -50.03 5.20
C PHE A 52 -18.91 -48.63 5.21
N VAL A 53 -19.27 -48.14 6.41
CA VAL A 53 -19.37 -46.69 6.65
C VAL A 53 -17.92 -46.20 6.73
N ALA A 54 -17.31 -45.98 5.56
CA ALA A 54 -16.02 -45.31 5.48
C ALA A 54 -16.30 -43.81 5.52
N CYS A 55 -16.02 -43.21 6.66
CA CYS A 55 -15.97 -41.78 6.92
C CYS A 55 -15.48 -40.97 5.70
N LEU A 56 -16.40 -40.21 5.10
CA LEU A 56 -16.10 -38.99 4.37
C LEU A 56 -15.62 -37.93 5.38
N LEU A 57 -14.37 -38.05 5.85
CA LEU A 57 -13.67 -36.92 6.46
C LEU A 57 -13.12 -36.06 5.33
N ILE A 58 -14.00 -35.24 4.77
CA ILE A 58 -13.58 -34.04 4.05
C ILE A 58 -12.93 -33.14 5.11
N PHE A 59 -11.62 -33.27 5.30
CA PHE A 59 -10.82 -32.21 5.91
C PHE A 59 -10.80 -31.05 4.92
N ALA A 60 -11.90 -30.29 4.88
CA ALA A 60 -11.86 -28.92 4.44
C ALA A 60 -10.95 -28.22 5.45
N GLY A 61 -9.67 -28.12 5.12
CA GLY A 61 -8.72 -27.30 5.86
C GLY A 61 -9.26 -25.89 5.85
N VAL A 62 -9.94 -25.52 6.94
CA VAL A 62 -10.30 -24.14 7.19
C VAL A 62 -8.97 -23.45 7.44
N ALA A 63 -8.43 -22.81 6.41
CA ALA A 63 -7.37 -21.84 6.58
C ALA A 63 -7.90 -20.80 7.59
N SER A 64 -7.51 -20.94 8.86
CA SER A 64 -7.90 -20.00 9.89
C SER A 64 -7.39 -18.64 9.44
N ALA A 65 -8.31 -17.71 9.22
CA ALA A 65 -7.96 -16.32 9.00
C ALA A 65 -7.11 -15.89 10.21
N ALA A 66 -5.89 -15.41 9.94
CA ALA A 66 -4.99 -14.94 10.99
C ALA A 66 -5.73 -13.93 11.86
N SER A 67 -5.66 -14.14 13.18
CA SER A 67 -6.30 -13.26 14.14
C SER A 67 -5.52 -11.96 14.29
N VAL A 68 -6.16 -10.89 14.79
CA VAL A 68 -5.46 -9.63 15.10
C VAL A 68 -4.33 -9.86 16.11
N SER A 69 -4.49 -10.81 17.05
CA SER A 69 -3.42 -11.20 17.97
C SER A 69 -2.22 -11.86 17.28
N ASP A 70 -2.43 -12.59 16.18
CA ASP A 70 -1.31 -13.13 15.39
C ASP A 70 -0.55 -12.01 14.67
N TYR A 71 -1.23 -10.93 14.28
CA TYR A 71 -0.59 -9.76 13.72
C TYR A 71 0.25 -9.00 14.73
N GLU A 72 -0.26 -8.81 15.95
CA GLU A 72 0.49 -8.15 17.02
C GLU A 72 1.78 -8.92 17.32
N ARG A 73 1.68 -10.25 17.46
CA ARG A 73 2.85 -11.12 17.62
C ARG A 73 3.86 -10.94 16.48
N SER A 74 3.38 -10.90 15.22
CA SER A 74 4.24 -10.71 14.04
C SER A 74 4.97 -9.35 14.06
N VAL A 75 4.30 -8.29 14.51
CA VAL A 75 4.88 -6.95 14.68
C VAL A 75 5.96 -6.97 15.77
N ASP A 76 5.68 -7.59 16.92
CA ASP A 76 6.61 -7.64 18.05
C ASP A 76 7.86 -8.47 17.73
N GLU A 77 7.69 -9.63 17.09
CA GLU A 77 8.79 -10.46 16.62
C GLU A 77 9.69 -9.69 15.63
N ALA A 78 9.09 -8.89 14.76
CA ALA A 78 9.89 -8.08 13.85
C ALA A 78 10.63 -6.94 14.53
N ARG A 79 10.00 -6.24 15.49
CA ARG A 79 10.68 -5.23 16.31
C ARG A 79 11.86 -5.81 17.06
N LYS A 80 11.70 -6.99 17.66
CA LYS A 80 12.78 -7.71 18.34
C LYS A 80 13.94 -8.00 17.38
N ARG A 81 13.64 -8.53 16.19
CA ARG A 81 14.66 -8.81 15.16
C ARG A 81 15.43 -7.57 14.74
N TRP A 82 14.76 -6.42 14.59
CA TRP A 82 15.43 -5.16 14.28
C TRP A 82 16.35 -4.75 15.41
N ALA A 83 15.87 -4.77 16.65
CA ALA A 83 16.66 -4.39 17.82
C ALA A 83 17.93 -5.22 17.99
N GLU A 84 17.90 -6.49 17.56
CA GLU A 84 19.04 -7.42 17.59
C GLU A 84 19.94 -7.31 16.34
N SER A 85 19.51 -6.60 15.30
CA SER A 85 20.25 -6.44 14.04
C SER A 85 21.20 -5.23 14.08
N PRO A 86 22.42 -5.34 13.51
CA PRO A 86 23.31 -4.19 13.28
C PRO A 86 22.65 -3.06 12.46
N HIS A 87 21.61 -3.38 11.67
CA HIS A 87 20.90 -2.42 10.83
C HIS A 87 19.57 -1.95 11.41
N GLY A 88 19.19 -2.41 12.60
CA GLY A 88 17.93 -2.08 13.27
C GLY A 88 17.56 -0.61 13.31
N PRO A 89 18.46 0.28 13.78
CA PRO A 89 18.18 1.72 13.83
C PRO A 89 17.88 2.35 12.47
N MET A 90 18.38 1.78 11.37
CA MET A 90 18.05 2.25 10.02
C MET A 90 16.64 1.83 9.62
N LEU A 91 16.30 0.56 9.86
CA LEU A 91 15.01 -0.06 9.54
C LEU A 91 13.86 0.59 10.30
N GLU A 92 14.03 0.82 11.60
CA GLU A 92 13.01 1.41 12.47
C GLU A 92 12.62 2.83 12.01
N ARG A 93 13.58 3.63 11.55
CA ARG A 93 13.35 5.03 11.13
C ARG A 93 12.55 5.17 9.84
N ILE A 94 12.37 4.12 9.05
CA ILE A 94 11.75 4.22 7.71
C ILE A 94 10.29 4.71 7.81
N LEU A 95 9.54 4.24 8.80
CA LEU A 95 8.15 4.65 9.04
C LEU A 95 7.91 4.88 10.54
N PRO A 96 7.05 5.85 10.91
CA PRO A 96 6.72 6.08 12.32
C PRO A 96 5.80 4.98 12.88
N PRO A 97 5.90 4.64 14.18
CA PRO A 97 5.11 3.59 14.82
C PRO A 97 3.69 4.07 15.20
N THR A 98 2.91 4.57 14.24
CA THR A 98 1.61 5.22 14.49
C THR A 98 0.39 4.47 13.97
N PHE A 99 0.59 3.23 13.51
CA PHE A 99 -0.46 2.43 12.89
C PHE A 99 -0.39 0.97 13.37
N ALA A 100 -1.48 0.49 13.98
CA ALA A 100 -1.60 -0.85 14.53
C ALA A 100 -2.37 -1.78 13.58
N PRO A 101 -2.17 -3.11 13.64
CA PRO A 101 -2.87 -4.06 12.76
C PRO A 101 -4.39 -3.97 12.83
N ALA A 102 -4.97 -3.74 14.01
CA ALA A 102 -6.42 -3.56 14.20
C ALA A 102 -7.00 -2.36 13.43
N GLN A 103 -6.15 -1.39 13.06
CA GLN A 103 -6.56 -0.19 12.31
C GLN A 103 -6.55 -0.41 10.79
N LEU A 104 -6.10 -1.56 10.30
CA LEU A 104 -6.16 -1.91 8.89
C LEU A 104 -7.62 -2.02 8.43
N PRO A 105 -7.99 -1.44 7.27
CA PRO A 105 -9.30 -1.67 6.69
C PRO A 105 -9.53 -3.15 6.39
N GLN A 106 -10.65 -3.73 6.82
CA GLN A 106 -10.90 -5.17 6.65
C GLN A 106 -9.74 -6.01 7.25
N PRO A 107 -9.47 -5.91 8.56
CA PRO A 107 -8.26 -6.47 9.17
C PRO A 107 -8.20 -8.01 9.06
N ALA A 108 -9.34 -8.70 9.00
CA ALA A 108 -9.40 -10.15 8.79
C ALA A 108 -9.23 -10.59 7.32
N SER A 109 -9.06 -9.65 6.38
CA SER A 109 -8.91 -9.98 4.96
C SER A 109 -7.52 -10.55 4.65
N ARG A 110 -7.43 -11.38 3.60
CA ARG A 110 -6.15 -11.88 3.11
C ARG A 110 -5.17 -10.75 2.77
N GLY A 111 -5.65 -9.64 2.21
CA GLY A 111 -4.82 -8.48 1.90
C GLY A 111 -4.21 -7.82 3.15
N ALA A 112 -5.01 -7.66 4.22
CA ALA A 112 -4.51 -7.15 5.49
C ALA A 112 -3.46 -8.09 6.10
N ALA A 113 -3.71 -9.40 6.07
CA ALA A 113 -2.74 -10.40 6.54
C ALA A 113 -1.40 -10.29 5.80
N LEU A 114 -1.44 -10.14 4.47
CA LEU A 114 -0.25 -9.97 3.63
C LEU A 114 0.52 -8.68 3.95
N VAL A 115 -0.18 -7.56 4.21
CA VAL A 115 0.48 -6.31 4.62
C VAL A 115 1.24 -6.51 5.92
N VAL A 116 0.63 -7.15 6.92
CA VAL A 116 1.31 -7.43 8.18
C VAL A 116 2.48 -8.38 7.94
N GLN A 117 2.24 -9.53 7.32
CA GLN A 117 3.24 -10.58 7.09
C GLN A 117 4.50 -10.06 6.40
N TYR A 118 4.37 -9.20 5.39
CA TYR A 118 5.51 -8.76 4.58
C TYR A 118 6.07 -7.41 5.00
N CYS A 119 5.23 -6.40 5.21
CA CYS A 119 5.72 -5.04 5.40
C CYS A 119 6.37 -4.84 6.77
N VAL A 120 5.89 -5.54 7.80
CA VAL A 120 6.44 -5.39 9.15
C VAL A 120 7.76 -6.11 9.33
N GLN A 121 8.29 -6.82 8.33
CA GLN A 121 9.59 -7.48 8.47
C GLN A 121 10.76 -6.48 8.53
N CYS A 122 10.58 -5.26 7.98
CA CYS A 122 11.65 -4.29 7.81
C CYS A 122 11.34 -2.90 8.37
N HIS A 123 10.08 -2.53 8.57
CA HIS A 123 9.72 -1.23 9.13
C HIS A 123 8.36 -1.30 9.84
N ASN A 124 8.00 -0.25 10.58
CA ASN A 124 6.67 -0.12 11.19
C ASN A 124 5.54 -0.32 10.17
N LEU A 125 4.38 -0.82 10.61
CA LEU A 125 3.26 -1.16 9.73
C LEU A 125 2.80 0.06 8.89
N PRO A 126 2.80 -0.03 7.55
CA PRO A 126 2.33 1.07 6.71
C PRO A 126 0.81 1.19 6.77
N ASN A 127 0.30 2.43 6.82
CA ASN A 127 -1.11 2.72 6.60
C ASN A 127 -1.40 2.67 5.08
N PRO A 128 -2.34 1.82 4.58
CA PRO A 128 -2.70 1.79 3.16
C PRO A 128 -3.11 3.16 2.57
N ALA A 129 -3.58 4.07 3.42
CA ALA A 129 -3.93 5.42 3.04
C ALA A 129 -2.79 6.44 3.15
N MET A 130 -1.53 6.03 3.30
CA MET A 130 -0.40 6.96 3.24
C MET A 130 -0.07 7.39 1.79
N HIS A 131 -0.57 6.64 0.80
CA HIS A 131 -0.39 6.92 -0.62
C HIS A 131 -1.70 6.74 -1.38
N ASN A 132 -1.84 7.42 -2.53
CA ASN A 132 -2.96 7.18 -3.42
C ASN A 132 -2.75 5.92 -4.28
N ARG A 133 -3.85 5.43 -4.87
CA ARG A 133 -3.88 4.22 -5.71
C ARG A 133 -2.76 4.15 -6.75
N ALA A 134 -2.48 5.26 -7.43
CA ALA A 134 -1.50 5.31 -8.51
C ALA A 134 -0.04 5.15 -8.05
N LYS A 135 0.27 5.45 -6.78
CA LYS A 135 1.64 5.34 -6.26
C LYS A 135 1.99 3.94 -5.77
N TRP A 136 1.00 3.14 -5.37
CA TRP A 136 1.23 1.83 -4.78
C TRP A 136 2.00 0.84 -5.66
N PRO A 137 1.74 0.69 -6.98
CA PRO A 137 2.48 -0.28 -7.82
C PRO A 137 4.00 -0.09 -7.73
N GLY A 138 4.49 1.11 -8.03
CA GLY A 138 5.93 1.39 -7.99
C GLY A 138 6.54 1.33 -6.59
N ILE A 139 5.75 1.43 -5.52
CA ILE A 139 6.24 1.25 -4.14
C ILE A 139 6.39 -0.24 -3.83
N VAL A 140 5.34 -1.02 -4.08
CA VAL A 140 5.33 -2.48 -3.87
C VAL A 140 6.45 -3.13 -4.69
N ASP A 141 6.58 -2.78 -5.97
CA ASP A 141 7.63 -3.33 -6.84
C ASP A 141 9.04 -3.10 -6.25
N ARG A 142 9.31 -1.87 -5.79
CA ARG A 142 10.60 -1.56 -5.15
C ARG A 142 10.80 -2.33 -3.84
N MET A 143 9.74 -2.52 -3.05
CA MET A 143 9.85 -3.29 -1.80
C MET A 143 10.11 -4.76 -2.10
N VAL A 144 9.38 -5.39 -3.02
CA VAL A 144 9.59 -6.79 -3.40
C VAL A 144 11.00 -7.01 -3.96
N VAL A 145 11.53 -6.09 -4.76
CA VAL A 145 12.93 -6.15 -5.22
C VAL A 145 13.90 -6.11 -4.04
N ARG A 146 13.69 -5.22 -3.06
CA ARG A 146 14.51 -5.14 -1.84
C ARG A 146 14.42 -6.38 -0.99
N MET A 147 13.22 -6.89 -0.74
CA MET A 147 13.00 -8.12 0.04
C MET A 147 13.72 -9.33 -0.58
N ARG A 148 13.97 -9.31 -1.89
CA ARG A 148 14.78 -10.33 -2.60
C ARG A 148 16.31 -10.05 -2.53
N GLY A 149 16.75 -9.16 -1.63
CA GLY A 149 18.15 -8.76 -1.48
C GLY A 149 18.71 -7.92 -2.63
N ARG A 150 17.86 -7.31 -3.46
CA ARG A 150 18.27 -6.53 -4.64
C ARG A 150 17.98 -5.04 -4.48
N GLY A 151 18.67 -4.19 -5.22
CA GLY A 151 18.40 -2.74 -5.23
C GLY A 151 19.66 -1.91 -5.30
N ASN A 152 19.55 -0.64 -4.95
CA ASN A 152 20.62 0.35 -5.08
C ASN A 152 21.69 0.30 -3.97
N MET A 153 21.60 -0.64 -3.03
CA MET A 153 22.57 -0.80 -1.93
C MET A 153 23.46 -2.05 -2.08
N GLY A 154 23.45 -2.73 -3.23
CA GLY A 154 24.37 -3.83 -3.52
C GLY A 154 24.37 -4.93 -2.44
N ASP A 155 25.55 -5.34 -1.98
CA ASP A 155 25.70 -6.41 -0.99
C ASP A 155 25.13 -6.04 0.38
N LEU A 156 25.15 -4.77 0.77
CA LEU A 156 24.48 -4.29 1.99
C LEU A 156 22.97 -4.60 1.95
N MET A 157 22.32 -4.52 0.77
CA MET A 157 20.91 -4.91 0.67
C MET A 157 20.71 -6.41 0.92
N LYS A 158 21.63 -7.26 0.46
CA LYS A 158 21.54 -8.71 0.68
C LYS A 158 21.69 -9.04 2.16
N GLU A 159 22.67 -8.44 2.83
CA GLU A 159 22.92 -8.62 4.26
C GLU A 159 21.73 -8.14 5.09
N MET A 160 21.24 -6.94 4.81
CA MET A 160 20.14 -6.33 5.56
C MET A 160 18.81 -7.07 5.39
N MET A 161 18.63 -7.78 4.26
CA MET A 161 17.43 -8.55 3.93
C MET A 161 17.61 -10.05 4.19
N ALA A 162 18.70 -10.47 4.83
CA ALA A 162 18.90 -11.86 5.22
C ALA A 162 17.76 -12.31 6.16
N GLY A 163 17.09 -13.41 5.80
CA GLY A 163 15.93 -13.92 6.54
C GLY A 163 14.62 -13.17 6.29
N VAL A 164 14.60 -12.15 5.42
CA VAL A 164 13.36 -11.52 4.96
C VAL A 164 12.72 -12.38 3.88
N GLN A 165 11.41 -12.62 4.03
CA GLN A 165 10.62 -13.36 3.04
C GLN A 165 10.01 -12.40 2.04
N ALA A 166 10.17 -12.66 0.74
CA ALA A 166 9.45 -11.95 -0.32
C ALA A 166 8.13 -12.66 -0.67
N PRO A 167 7.06 -11.93 -1.05
CA PRO A 167 5.83 -12.54 -1.53
C PRO A 167 6.02 -13.27 -2.88
N THR A 168 5.17 -14.27 -3.13
CA THR A 168 4.99 -14.82 -4.49
C THR A 168 4.35 -13.78 -5.42
N ASP A 169 4.27 -14.08 -6.71
CA ASP A 169 3.64 -13.18 -7.68
C ASP A 169 2.13 -13.07 -7.44
N GLU A 170 1.46 -14.15 -7.05
CA GLU A 170 0.04 -14.17 -6.65
C GLU A 170 -0.19 -13.35 -5.38
N GLU A 171 0.66 -13.50 -4.36
CA GLU A 171 0.58 -12.71 -3.13
C GLU A 171 0.87 -11.24 -3.37
N THR A 172 1.83 -10.93 -4.26
CA THR A 172 2.12 -9.55 -4.68
C THR A 172 0.90 -8.90 -5.33
N LYS A 173 0.19 -9.63 -6.20
CA LYS A 173 -1.06 -9.15 -6.81
C LYS A 173 -2.14 -8.89 -5.75
N ALA A 174 -2.33 -9.81 -4.81
CA ALA A 174 -3.32 -9.66 -3.73
C ALA A 174 -2.99 -8.49 -2.79
N LEU A 175 -1.71 -8.35 -2.41
CA LEU A 175 -1.19 -7.24 -1.60
C LEU A 175 -1.42 -5.89 -2.30
N LEU A 176 -1.06 -5.80 -3.58
CA LEU A 176 -1.24 -4.58 -4.37
C LEU A 176 -2.71 -4.20 -4.50
N ALA A 177 -3.59 -5.16 -4.81
CA ALA A 177 -5.02 -4.92 -4.91
C ALA A 177 -5.59 -4.34 -3.61
N TYR A 178 -5.20 -4.91 -2.47
CA TYR A 178 -5.59 -4.43 -1.15
C TYR A 178 -5.11 -3.00 -0.86
N LEU A 179 -3.83 -2.71 -1.10
CA LEU A 179 -3.27 -1.37 -0.89
C LEU A 179 -3.94 -0.32 -1.79
N GLN A 180 -4.20 -0.66 -3.05
CA GLN A 180 -4.89 0.21 -3.99
C GLN A 180 -6.36 0.46 -3.62
N GLN A 181 -7.07 -0.57 -3.15
CA GLN A 181 -8.46 -0.46 -2.71
C GLN A 181 -8.59 0.45 -1.49
N ASN A 182 -7.62 0.38 -0.57
CA ASN A 182 -7.63 1.09 0.71
C ASN A 182 -6.80 2.39 0.71
N SER A 183 -6.42 2.86 -0.47
CA SER A 183 -5.53 3.99 -0.67
C SER A 183 -6.13 5.36 -0.30
N GLN A 184 -5.27 6.37 -0.20
CA GLN A 184 -5.70 7.76 -0.02
C GLN A 184 -6.47 8.25 -1.25
N ARG A 185 -7.65 8.82 -1.01
CA ARG A 185 -8.33 9.63 -2.01
C ARG A 185 -7.65 10.99 -2.07
N ALA A 186 -7.20 11.37 -3.26
CA ALA A 186 -6.64 12.69 -3.49
C ALA A 186 -7.75 13.74 -3.43
N LEU A 187 -7.43 14.91 -2.90
CA LEU A 187 -8.25 16.10 -3.04
C LEU A 187 -8.44 16.42 -4.53
N ASP A 188 -9.67 16.73 -4.92
CA ASP A 188 -10.02 17.22 -6.25
C ASP A 188 -10.18 18.75 -6.20
N PRO A 189 -9.26 19.54 -6.79
CA PRO A 189 -9.32 21.00 -6.72
C PRO A 189 -10.61 21.58 -7.31
N LYS A 190 -11.30 20.86 -8.21
CA LYS A 190 -12.58 21.30 -8.76
C LYS A 190 -13.71 21.27 -7.72
N LYS A 191 -13.61 20.38 -6.73
CA LYS A 191 -14.59 20.28 -5.61
C LYS A 191 -14.27 21.24 -4.47
N TYR A 192 -13.01 21.66 -4.36
CA TYR A 192 -12.52 22.52 -3.29
C TYR A 192 -11.76 23.71 -3.90
N PRO A 193 -12.45 24.63 -4.60
CA PRO A 193 -11.78 25.73 -5.31
C PRO A 193 -11.01 26.66 -4.36
N ASP A 194 -11.42 26.74 -3.09
CA ASP A 194 -10.73 27.51 -2.05
C ASP A 194 -9.42 26.86 -1.58
N VAL A 195 -9.05 25.66 -2.05
CA VAL A 195 -7.75 25.03 -1.77
C VAL A 195 -6.59 25.88 -2.28
N GLU A 196 -6.79 26.67 -3.34
CA GLU A 196 -5.77 27.57 -3.89
C GLU A 196 -5.72 28.93 -3.19
N SER A 197 -6.64 29.20 -2.24
CA SER A 197 -6.65 30.45 -1.49
C SER A 197 -5.46 30.56 -0.52
N PRO A 198 -5.09 31.79 -0.10
CA PRO A 198 -4.13 31.99 0.98
C PRO A 198 -4.52 31.26 2.28
N ALA A 199 -5.81 31.19 2.59
CA ALA A 199 -6.32 30.51 3.80
C ALA A 199 -6.09 28.99 3.81
N ALA A 200 -5.85 28.38 2.66
CA ALA A 200 -5.53 26.95 2.53
C ALA A 200 -4.02 26.69 2.31
N GLN A 201 -3.18 27.73 2.33
CA GLN A 201 -1.74 27.61 2.07
C GLN A 201 -1.04 26.68 3.06
N SER A 202 -1.32 26.84 4.37
CA SER A 202 -0.74 25.98 5.41
C SER A 202 -1.08 24.50 5.16
N PHE A 203 -2.33 24.20 4.81
CA PHE A 203 -2.78 22.85 4.45
C PHE A 203 -2.03 22.31 3.23
N ARG A 204 -1.97 23.09 2.14
CA ARG A 204 -1.28 22.65 0.92
C ARG A 204 0.20 22.40 1.16
N LEU A 205 0.89 23.33 1.81
CA LEU A 205 2.34 23.25 2.03
C LEU A 205 2.73 22.16 3.03
N ALA A 206 1.95 21.93 4.08
CA ALA A 206 2.20 20.86 5.05
C ALA A 206 1.91 19.48 4.44
N CYS A 207 0.70 19.26 3.93
CA CYS A 207 0.23 17.93 3.59
C CYS A 207 0.83 17.37 2.28
N LYS A 208 1.30 18.23 1.36
CA LYS A 208 1.90 17.77 0.08
C LYS A 208 3.34 17.30 0.20
N GLN A 209 3.97 17.43 1.38
CA GLN A 209 5.39 17.10 1.56
C GLN A 209 5.67 15.59 1.42
N CYS A 210 4.70 14.74 1.76
CA CYS A 210 4.90 13.29 1.79
C CYS A 210 3.97 12.51 0.86
N HIS A 211 2.76 13.01 0.62
CA HIS A 211 1.75 12.34 -0.20
C HIS A 211 0.88 13.36 -0.94
N VAL A 212 -0.04 12.88 -1.78
CA VAL A 212 -1.05 13.76 -2.40
C VAL A 212 -1.90 14.43 -1.32
N LEU A 213 -2.44 15.62 -1.60
CA LEU A 213 -3.34 16.28 -0.65
C LEU A 213 -4.52 15.36 -0.29
N PRO A 214 -4.80 15.14 1.00
CA PRO A 214 -5.89 14.27 1.41
C PRO A 214 -7.23 14.94 1.12
N ASP A 215 -8.22 14.16 0.70
CA ASP A 215 -9.59 14.63 0.59
C ASP A 215 -10.19 14.93 1.99
N PRO A 216 -10.66 16.16 2.27
CA PRO A 216 -11.25 16.54 3.56
C PRO A 216 -12.47 15.69 3.98
N GLN A 217 -13.16 15.04 3.05
CA GLN A 217 -14.28 14.15 3.37
C GLN A 217 -13.87 12.76 3.89
N ARG A 218 -12.57 12.50 4.09
CA ARG A 218 -12.09 11.24 4.67
C ARG A 218 -12.46 11.10 6.15
N HIS A 219 -12.53 12.21 6.86
CA HIS A 219 -12.79 12.26 8.30
C HIS A 219 -13.91 13.27 8.60
N THR A 220 -14.54 13.15 9.76
CA THR A 220 -15.48 14.16 10.26
C THR A 220 -14.74 15.37 10.83
N ALA A 221 -15.44 16.48 11.02
CA ALA A 221 -14.84 17.69 11.59
C ALA A 221 -14.22 17.45 12.98
N GLN A 222 -14.84 16.59 13.80
CA GLN A 222 -14.36 16.23 15.13
C GLN A 222 -13.10 15.34 15.09
N GLN A 223 -12.90 14.57 14.01
CA GLN A 223 -11.76 13.66 13.85
C GLN A 223 -10.50 14.36 13.33
N TRP A 224 -10.66 15.45 12.57
CA TRP A 224 -9.53 16.12 11.92
C TRP A 224 -8.43 16.62 12.87
N PRO A 225 -8.72 17.22 14.04
CA PRO A 225 -7.67 17.62 14.99
C PRO A 225 -6.72 16.47 15.35
N ALA A 226 -7.25 15.31 15.73
CA ALA A 226 -6.44 14.15 16.09
C ALA A 226 -5.63 13.58 14.90
N VAL A 227 -6.15 13.72 13.67
CA VAL A 227 -5.43 13.32 12.46
C VAL A 227 -4.25 14.26 12.19
N VAL A 228 -4.45 15.58 12.31
CA VAL A 228 -3.40 16.59 12.11
C VAL A 228 -2.30 16.43 13.15
N GLU A 229 -2.67 16.26 14.42
CA GLU A 229 -1.72 16.04 15.52
C GLU A 229 -0.84 14.80 15.29
N ARG A 230 -1.44 13.69 14.81
CA ARG A 230 -0.68 12.49 14.41
C ARG A 230 0.25 12.78 13.23
N MET A 231 -0.18 13.57 12.25
CA MET A 231 0.69 13.93 11.11
C MET A 231 1.86 14.82 11.53
N GLU A 232 1.68 15.75 12.47
CA GLU A 232 2.79 16.52 13.02
C GLU A 232 3.84 15.62 13.67
N ARG A 233 3.43 14.65 14.50
CA ARG A 233 4.36 13.65 15.07
C ARG A 233 5.06 12.83 13.99
N ASN A 234 4.35 12.41 12.95
CA ASN A 234 4.94 11.67 11.83
C ASN A 234 5.95 12.51 11.04
N MET A 235 5.68 13.80 10.86
CA MET A 235 6.61 14.72 10.20
C MET A 235 7.87 14.91 11.04
N GLN A 236 7.73 15.10 12.36
CA GLN A 236 8.87 15.18 13.28
C GLN A 236 9.72 13.92 13.24
N TRP A 237 9.09 12.73 13.28
CA TRP A 237 9.80 11.44 13.15
C TRP A 237 10.62 11.34 11.86
N MET A 238 10.05 11.81 10.75
CA MET A 238 10.71 11.79 9.44
C MET A 238 11.69 12.95 9.23
N ASN A 239 11.99 13.72 10.29
CA ASN A 239 12.79 14.94 10.25
C ASN A 239 12.32 15.92 9.15
N ARG A 240 11.01 16.02 8.96
CA ARG A 240 10.37 17.01 8.07
C ARG A 240 10.03 18.25 8.86
N VAL A 241 10.19 19.41 8.22
CA VAL A 241 9.91 20.70 8.84
C VAL A 241 8.42 20.81 9.14
N VAL A 242 8.10 20.91 10.43
CA VAL A 242 6.78 21.34 10.91
C VAL A 242 6.86 22.84 11.12
N GLY A 243 6.32 23.61 10.17
CA GLY A 243 6.40 25.08 10.20
C GLY A 243 5.57 25.75 11.31
N SER A 244 5.05 25.00 12.28
CA SER A 244 4.35 25.54 13.46
C SER A 244 5.33 26.06 14.53
N GLN A 245 6.60 25.66 14.47
CA GLN A 245 7.66 26.24 15.29
C GLN A 245 8.20 27.52 14.64
N ARG A 246 8.36 28.57 15.46
CA ARG A 246 8.80 29.88 14.99
C ARG A 246 10.26 29.83 14.54
N ASN A 247 10.46 29.82 13.23
CA ASN A 247 11.74 30.01 12.57
C ASN A 247 11.64 31.24 11.65
N PRO A 248 12.41 32.31 11.90
CA PRO A 248 12.32 33.56 11.13
C PRO A 248 12.68 33.39 9.65
N TYR A 249 13.33 32.29 9.26
CA TYR A 249 13.76 32.02 7.88
C TYR A 249 12.84 31.05 7.12
N GLU A 250 11.80 30.51 7.77
CA GLU A 250 10.89 29.52 7.16
C GLU A 250 9.44 29.99 7.14
N PRO A 251 8.67 29.65 6.08
CA PRO A 251 7.23 29.88 6.06
C PRO A 251 6.55 29.26 7.29
N GLN A 252 5.80 30.08 8.02
CA GLN A 252 5.09 29.64 9.21
C GLN A 252 3.79 28.93 8.80
N LEU A 253 3.76 27.61 9.01
CA LEU A 253 2.60 26.75 8.77
C LEU A 253 1.74 26.73 10.03
N LYS A 254 0.51 27.23 9.93
CA LYS A 254 -0.37 27.34 11.10
C LYS A 254 -1.29 26.12 11.19
N VAL A 255 -1.17 25.38 12.29
CA VAL A 255 -1.99 24.18 12.56
C VAL A 255 -3.48 24.53 12.56
N ASP A 256 -3.87 25.65 13.14
CA ASP A 256 -5.26 26.10 13.18
C ASP A 256 -5.83 26.34 11.78
N GLU A 257 -5.06 26.91 10.84
CA GLU A 257 -5.50 27.09 9.46
C GLU A 257 -5.71 25.75 8.75
N ILE A 258 -4.83 24.77 9.01
CA ILE A 258 -4.95 23.40 8.48
C ILE A 258 -6.23 22.75 9.00
N ILE A 259 -6.44 22.78 10.31
CA ILE A 259 -7.61 22.19 10.97
C ILE A 259 -8.88 22.86 10.47
N GLN A 260 -8.93 24.19 10.42
CA GLN A 260 -10.11 24.93 9.95
C GLN A 260 -10.45 24.58 8.50
N PHE A 261 -9.47 24.50 7.59
CA PHE A 261 -9.71 24.09 6.21
C PHE A 261 -10.32 22.68 6.14
N LEU A 262 -9.72 21.72 6.86
CA LEU A 262 -10.18 20.34 6.88
C LEU A 262 -11.57 20.19 7.49
N GLN A 263 -11.86 20.91 8.58
CA GLN A 263 -13.16 20.87 9.26
C GLN A 263 -14.28 21.48 8.41
N ARG A 264 -14.03 22.60 7.72
CA ARG A 264 -15.02 23.23 6.83
C ARG A 264 -15.49 22.29 5.72
N HIS A 265 -14.58 21.47 5.21
CA HIS A 265 -14.83 20.54 4.09
C HIS A 265 -15.03 19.09 4.53
N ALA A 266 -15.16 18.86 5.84
CA ALA A 266 -15.21 17.53 6.41
C ALA A 266 -16.45 16.74 5.96
N ARG A 267 -16.38 15.42 6.12
CA ARG A 267 -17.58 14.58 5.98
C ARG A 267 -18.60 15.01 7.03
N ARG A 268 -19.85 15.19 6.61
CA ARG A 268 -20.97 15.40 7.53
C ARG A 268 -21.12 14.17 8.43
N GLY A 269 -21.28 14.43 9.73
CA GLY A 269 -21.54 13.40 10.74
C GLY A 269 -22.95 12.86 10.66
#